data_AF-A0A6S7HRE1-F1
#
_entry.id   AF-A0A6S7HRE1-F1
#
_cell.length_a   1.000
_cell.length_b   1.000
_cell.length_c   1.000
_cell.angle_alpha   90.00
_cell.angle_beta   90.00
_cell.angle_gamma   90.00
#
_symmetry.space_group_name_H-M   'P 1'
#
loop_
_entity.id
_entity.type
_entity.pdbx_description
1 polymer ?
#
loop_
_entity_poly.entity_id
_entity_poly.type
_entity_poly.pdbx_seq_one_letter_code
_entity_poly.pdbx_strand_id
1 'polypeptide(L)'
;MGIANCFLPLGVFDEGKYWDVTAEYAKNAPNDVLIKVTISNRGSEAATIHVLPTLWFRNTWIWGCTHEGCTMKARIGQDGEGRVRTRHDTLEEFVCDFEGSEEGKEAVLLFTENETNSEKLYGASQYTPYTKDAFHRYVINGEGEAVSPKKKGTKVAAHHVLEIQGGEERVLRVRLTIAKDASEKPFGEDFEKIFESRKNEADQFYSGVISDELTGEEKLVARQSYAGLLWTKQFYHYIIKDWLAGDPEQPAPPESRAHGRNSEPEWRHLFNRDIISMPDKWEYPWYASWDLAFHMVPMAKIDPEYAKSQLLLFLREWYMSPNGQLPAYEFALSDVNPPVHAWACLCVYKMSGPKGSRDDLFLARCFQKLLLNFTWWVNRKDPNGRNIFGGGFLGLDNIGVFDRSKPLPTGGYLEQADGTAWMAFYCTVMLSIALELAVWKDPSYEDMASKFFEHFVDISDAMNHKGLWDEEDGFYYDQLRFDERRECKLRVRSMVGLIPMYACLVINDEYVDKLPGFKKRMDWFLKHREDLRNEVRRMKNVWFHQCCII
;
A
#
# COMPACT_ATOMS: atom_id res chain seq x y z
N MET A 1 -7.63 -15.52 5.08
CA MET A 1 -7.08 -16.08 6.34
C MET A 1 -7.45 -15.27 7.58
N GLY A 2 -7.43 -13.92 7.59
CA GLY A 2 -7.74 -13.12 8.79
C GLY A 2 -9.11 -13.36 9.45
N ILE A 3 -10.18 -13.51 8.64
CA ILE A 3 -11.55 -13.75 9.13
C ILE A 3 -11.65 -15.07 9.92
N ALA A 4 -11.11 -16.17 9.38
CA ALA A 4 -11.21 -17.48 10.01
C ALA A 4 -10.57 -17.50 11.40
N ASN A 5 -9.41 -16.85 11.58
CA ASN A 5 -8.70 -16.82 12.86
C ASN A 5 -9.48 -16.11 13.98
N CYS A 6 -10.27 -15.09 13.66
CA CYS A 6 -11.14 -14.43 14.65
C CYS A 6 -12.30 -15.32 15.10
N PHE A 7 -12.72 -16.26 14.25
CA PHE A 7 -13.86 -17.14 14.48
C PHE A 7 -13.47 -18.52 15.04
N LEU A 8 -12.22 -18.97 14.86
CA LEU A 8 -11.72 -20.24 15.42
C LEU A 8 -12.00 -20.39 16.93
N PRO A 9 -11.79 -19.38 17.80
CA PRO A 9 -12.09 -19.52 19.23
C PRO A 9 -13.58 -19.65 19.57
N LEU A 10 -14.48 -19.34 18.63
CA LEU A 10 -15.93 -19.39 18.82
C LEU A 10 -16.54 -20.76 18.45
N GLY A 11 -15.73 -21.72 17.98
CA GLY A 11 -16.18 -23.06 17.62
C GLY A 11 -17.12 -23.12 16.40
N VAL A 12 -17.29 -22.02 15.66
CA VAL A 12 -18.25 -21.95 14.53
C VAL A 12 -17.88 -22.87 13.36
N PHE A 13 -16.66 -23.39 13.33
CA PHE A 13 -16.18 -24.34 12.33
C PHE A 13 -16.09 -25.79 12.83
N ASP A 14 -16.39 -26.06 14.11
CA ASP A 14 -16.14 -27.36 14.77
C ASP A 14 -16.91 -28.51 14.10
N GLU A 15 -18.12 -28.22 13.61
CA GLU A 15 -18.96 -29.20 12.90
C GLU A 15 -18.72 -29.25 11.38
N GLY A 16 -17.75 -28.48 10.86
CA GLY A 16 -17.47 -28.41 9.43
C GLY A 16 -18.60 -27.78 8.58
N LYS A 17 -19.65 -27.22 9.20
CA LYS A 17 -20.84 -26.68 8.53
C LYS A 17 -20.61 -25.29 7.95
N TYR A 18 -19.75 -25.20 6.93
CA TYR A 18 -19.50 -23.96 6.23
C TYR A 18 -19.33 -24.18 4.73
N TRP A 19 -19.56 -23.11 3.98
CA TRP A 19 -19.26 -23.03 2.56
C TRP A 19 -17.84 -22.51 2.37
N ASP A 20 -17.07 -23.19 1.54
CA ASP A 20 -15.78 -22.71 1.07
C ASP A 20 -15.93 -22.27 -0.38
N VAL A 21 -15.61 -21.01 -0.68
CA VAL A 21 -15.76 -20.42 -2.01
C VAL A 21 -14.42 -19.90 -2.47
N THR A 22 -13.84 -20.57 -3.46
CA THR A 22 -12.57 -20.17 -4.08
C THR A 22 -12.84 -19.55 -5.44
N ALA A 23 -12.33 -18.33 -5.65
CA ALA A 23 -12.39 -17.65 -6.94
C ALA A 23 -10.98 -17.58 -7.55
N GLU A 24 -10.80 -18.24 -8.68
CA GLU A 24 -9.54 -18.28 -9.43
C GLU A 24 -9.68 -17.46 -10.72
N TYR A 25 -8.63 -16.73 -11.06
CA TYR A 25 -8.60 -15.86 -12.24
C TYR A 25 -7.42 -16.24 -13.12
N ALA A 26 -7.68 -16.43 -14.41
CA ALA A 26 -6.67 -16.65 -15.44
C ALA A 26 -6.84 -15.61 -16.55
N LYS A 27 -5.73 -15.10 -17.09
CA LYS A 27 -5.74 -14.21 -18.25
C LYS A 27 -5.24 -14.94 -19.48
N ASN A 28 -6.03 -14.91 -20.55
CA ASN A 28 -5.55 -15.30 -21.88
C ASN A 28 -4.83 -14.12 -22.57
N ALA A 29 -5.35 -12.91 -22.36
CA ALA A 29 -4.81 -11.64 -22.84
C ALA A 29 -5.13 -10.53 -21.82
N PRO A 30 -4.58 -9.29 -21.96
CA PRO A 30 -4.84 -8.21 -21.00
C PRO A 30 -6.34 -7.94 -20.74
N ASN A 31 -7.17 -8.09 -21.78
CA ASN A 31 -8.63 -7.86 -21.80
C ASN A 31 -9.45 -9.15 -21.99
N ASP A 32 -8.89 -10.33 -21.66
CA ASP A 32 -9.59 -11.61 -21.70
C ASP A 32 -9.32 -12.37 -20.39
N VAL A 33 -10.31 -12.33 -19.50
CA VAL A 33 -10.25 -12.85 -18.13
C VAL A 33 -11.21 -14.02 -17.97
N LEU A 34 -10.66 -15.18 -17.63
CA LEU A 34 -11.40 -16.39 -17.31
C LEU A 34 -11.44 -16.53 -15.78
N ILE A 35 -12.59 -16.92 -15.25
CA ILE A 35 -12.85 -16.97 -13.81
C ILE A 35 -13.48 -18.33 -13.50
N LYS A 36 -12.94 -19.04 -12.51
CA LYS A 36 -13.57 -20.22 -11.90
C LYS A 36 -14.00 -19.87 -10.49
N VAL A 37 -15.24 -20.17 -10.16
CA VAL A 37 -15.77 -20.08 -8.81
C VAL A 37 -16.09 -21.49 -8.34
N THR A 38 -15.23 -22.05 -7.50
CA THR A 38 -15.41 -23.37 -6.88
C THR A 38 -16.13 -23.19 -5.56
N ILE A 39 -17.30 -23.82 -5.42
CA ILE A 39 -18.15 -23.79 -4.24
C ILE A 39 -18.15 -25.18 -3.63
N SER A 40 -17.53 -25.33 -2.47
CA SER A 40 -17.43 -26.60 -1.75
C SER A 40 -18.32 -26.57 -0.50
N ASN A 41 -19.17 -27.59 -0.36
CA ASN A 41 -19.89 -27.83 0.89
C ASN A 41 -18.97 -28.62 1.83
N ARG A 42 -18.44 -27.98 2.87
CA ARG A 42 -17.56 -28.66 3.84
C ARG A 42 -18.33 -29.47 4.88
N GLY A 43 -19.65 -29.28 4.96
CA GLY A 43 -20.51 -30.04 5.85
C GLY A 43 -20.76 -31.47 5.37
N SER A 44 -21.40 -32.26 6.23
CA SER A 44 -21.74 -33.66 5.94
C SER A 44 -23.11 -33.84 5.28
N GLU A 45 -23.95 -32.80 5.26
CA GLU A 45 -25.34 -32.85 4.76
C GLU A 45 -25.48 -32.04 3.46
N ALA A 46 -26.45 -32.43 2.63
CA ALA A 46 -26.83 -31.63 1.47
C ALA A 46 -27.36 -30.26 1.92
N ALA A 47 -26.91 -29.21 1.24
CA ALA A 47 -27.33 -27.85 1.56
C ALA A 47 -27.48 -27.02 0.27
N THR A 48 -28.39 -26.05 0.33
CA THR A 48 -28.62 -25.10 -0.77
C THR A 48 -27.82 -23.83 -0.55
N ILE A 49 -27.17 -23.34 -1.61
CA ILE A 49 -26.49 -22.04 -1.65
C ILE A 49 -26.92 -21.23 -2.87
N HIS A 50 -27.08 -19.93 -2.67
CA HIS A 50 -27.32 -18.97 -3.74
C HIS A 50 -25.98 -18.30 -4.10
N VAL A 51 -25.53 -18.47 -5.34
CA VAL A 51 -24.25 -17.92 -5.82
C VAL A 51 -24.54 -16.90 -6.93
N LEU A 52 -23.97 -15.70 -6.80
CA LEU A 52 -24.26 -14.57 -7.68
C LEU A 52 -22.97 -13.91 -8.22
N PRO A 53 -22.23 -14.54 -9.15
CA PRO A 53 -21.13 -13.87 -9.85
C PRO A 53 -21.65 -12.58 -10.48
N THR A 54 -21.01 -11.46 -10.14
CA THR A 54 -21.55 -10.11 -10.38
C THR A 54 -20.61 -9.28 -11.22
N LEU A 55 -21.14 -8.65 -12.27
CA LEU A 55 -20.47 -7.62 -13.06
C LEU A 55 -21.14 -6.27 -12.83
N TRP A 56 -20.36 -5.22 -12.61
CA TRP A 56 -20.90 -3.89 -12.35
C TRP A 56 -19.93 -2.78 -12.79
N PHE A 57 -20.49 -1.62 -13.13
CA PHE A 57 -19.73 -0.39 -13.30
C PHE A 57 -19.74 0.43 -12.02
N ARG A 58 -18.57 0.98 -11.66
CA ARG A 58 -18.49 2.05 -10.67
C ARG A 58 -19.42 3.18 -11.07
N ASN A 59 -20.21 3.66 -10.12
CA ASN A 59 -21.07 4.81 -10.35
C ASN A 59 -20.22 6.07 -10.45
N THR A 60 -20.12 6.62 -11.64
CA THR A 60 -19.32 7.81 -12.01
C THR A 60 -20.19 8.89 -12.68
N TRP A 61 -21.41 8.54 -13.08
CA TRP A 61 -22.30 9.38 -13.89
C TRP A 61 -23.21 10.32 -13.08
N ILE A 62 -23.43 10.05 -11.77
CA ILE A 62 -24.24 10.94 -10.92
C ILE A 62 -23.43 12.04 -10.23
N TRP A 63 -22.09 12.01 -10.33
CA TRP A 63 -21.19 12.88 -9.56
C TRP A 63 -20.77 14.15 -10.32
N GLY A 64 -21.47 14.47 -11.41
CA GLY A 64 -21.17 15.61 -12.27
C GLY A 64 -19.87 15.44 -13.08
N CYS A 65 -19.43 16.52 -13.72
CA CYS A 65 -18.29 16.52 -14.65
C CYS A 65 -16.96 16.96 -14.02
N THR A 66 -16.81 16.84 -12.70
CA THR A 66 -15.70 17.48 -11.96
C THR A 66 -14.37 16.74 -12.08
N HIS A 67 -14.36 15.40 -12.08
CA HIS A 67 -13.10 14.62 -11.98
C HIS A 67 -12.89 13.58 -13.08
N GLU A 68 -13.96 12.91 -13.51
CA GLU A 68 -13.88 11.84 -14.53
C GLU A 68 -14.43 12.28 -15.89
N GLY A 69 -14.66 13.59 -16.05
CA GLY A 69 -15.34 14.17 -17.21
C GLY A 69 -16.84 13.89 -17.20
N CYS A 70 -17.56 14.45 -18.18
CA CYS A 70 -18.97 14.11 -18.39
C CYS A 70 -19.06 12.78 -19.13
N THR A 71 -19.12 11.65 -18.41
CA THR A 71 -19.39 10.36 -19.03
C THR A 71 -20.89 10.08 -19.03
N MET A 72 -21.36 9.49 -20.13
CA MET A 72 -22.70 8.95 -20.19
C MET A 72 -22.82 7.77 -19.23
N LYS A 73 -24.01 7.59 -18.65
CA LYS A 73 -24.32 6.44 -17.81
C LYS A 73 -23.96 5.14 -18.54
N ALA A 74 -23.06 4.37 -17.94
CA ALA A 74 -22.63 3.08 -18.45
C ALA A 74 -23.82 2.13 -18.61
N ARG A 75 -23.68 1.10 -19.45
CA ARG A 75 -24.75 0.14 -19.70
C ARG A 75 -24.22 -1.28 -19.74
N ILE A 76 -24.97 -2.18 -19.13
CA ILE A 76 -24.85 -3.63 -19.27
C ILE A 76 -26.22 -4.12 -19.73
N GLY A 77 -26.27 -4.85 -20.84
CA GLY A 77 -27.51 -5.41 -21.38
C GLY A 77 -27.33 -6.87 -21.77
N GLN A 78 -28.40 -7.65 -21.70
CA GLN A 78 -28.38 -9.04 -22.17
C GLN A 78 -28.08 -9.09 -23.69
N ASP A 79 -27.14 -9.95 -24.08
CA ASP A 79 -26.66 -10.14 -25.47
C ASP A 79 -26.63 -11.64 -25.85
N GLY A 80 -27.57 -12.42 -25.29
CA GLY A 80 -27.69 -13.86 -25.47
C GLY A 80 -28.03 -14.60 -24.18
N GLU A 81 -28.10 -15.93 -24.27
CA GLU A 81 -28.26 -16.83 -23.13
C GLU A 81 -27.01 -16.78 -22.25
N GLY A 82 -27.16 -16.46 -20.97
CA GLY A 82 -26.02 -16.30 -20.04
C GLY A 82 -25.00 -15.22 -20.43
N ARG A 83 -25.29 -14.37 -21.42
CA ARG A 83 -24.35 -13.40 -21.99
C ARG A 83 -24.82 -11.97 -21.81
N VAL A 84 -23.91 -11.08 -21.42
CA VAL A 84 -24.15 -9.64 -21.39
C VAL A 84 -23.10 -8.87 -22.17
N ARG A 85 -23.49 -7.73 -22.74
CA ARG A 85 -22.60 -6.76 -23.38
C ARG A 85 -22.55 -5.47 -22.59
N THR A 86 -21.36 -4.92 -22.44
CA THR A 86 -21.11 -3.66 -21.74
C THR A 86 -20.86 -2.50 -22.71
N ARG A 87 -21.27 -1.30 -22.33
CA ARG A 87 -20.93 -0.05 -23.01
C ARG A 87 -20.54 1.01 -21.99
N HIS A 88 -19.40 1.66 -22.22
CA HIS A 88 -18.87 2.76 -21.43
C HIS A 88 -18.09 3.70 -22.38
N ASP A 89 -18.08 5.01 -22.12
CA ASP A 89 -17.54 5.98 -23.09
C ASP A 89 -16.02 5.89 -23.28
N THR A 90 -15.29 5.54 -22.22
CA THR A 90 -13.82 5.50 -22.22
C THR A 90 -13.23 4.09 -22.21
N LEU A 91 -14.07 3.06 -22.14
CA LEU A 91 -13.63 1.67 -22.13
C LEU A 91 -14.12 0.99 -23.41
N GLU A 92 -13.37 0.01 -23.87
CA GLU A 92 -13.80 -0.87 -24.94
C GLU A 92 -15.11 -1.60 -24.57
N GLU A 93 -15.86 -2.05 -25.57
CA GLU A 93 -17.00 -2.93 -25.29
C GLU A 93 -16.50 -4.30 -24.84
N PHE A 94 -17.00 -4.79 -23.70
CA PHE A 94 -16.78 -6.14 -23.23
C PHE A 94 -18.04 -6.99 -23.38
N VAL A 95 -17.84 -8.29 -23.55
CA VAL A 95 -18.84 -9.32 -23.35
C VAL A 95 -18.48 -10.08 -22.08
N CYS A 96 -19.47 -10.38 -21.26
CA CYS A 96 -19.32 -11.27 -20.11
C CYS A 96 -20.27 -12.46 -20.25
N ASP A 97 -19.69 -13.64 -20.31
CA ASP A 97 -20.37 -14.92 -20.39
C ASP A 97 -20.43 -15.55 -19.00
N PHE A 98 -21.61 -16.02 -18.61
CA PHE A 98 -21.86 -16.78 -17.39
C PHE A 98 -22.29 -18.20 -17.76
N GLU A 99 -21.61 -19.19 -17.19
CA GLU A 99 -21.98 -20.58 -17.38
C GLU A 99 -23.30 -20.90 -16.66
N GLY A 100 -24.11 -21.77 -17.25
CA GLY A 100 -25.27 -22.38 -16.60
C GLY A 100 -24.90 -23.19 -15.35
N SER A 101 -25.85 -23.37 -14.43
CA SER A 101 -25.62 -24.22 -13.24
C SER A 101 -25.54 -25.71 -13.56
N GLU A 102 -26.12 -26.12 -14.68
CA GLU A 102 -26.10 -27.49 -15.20
C GLU A 102 -25.97 -27.45 -16.72
N GLU A 103 -25.50 -28.55 -17.32
CA GLU A 103 -25.40 -28.68 -18.76
C GLU A 103 -26.78 -28.48 -19.41
N GLY A 104 -26.89 -27.46 -20.28
CA GLY A 104 -28.14 -27.10 -20.95
C GLY A 104 -29.14 -26.26 -20.13
N LYS A 105 -28.83 -25.88 -18.88
CA LYS A 105 -29.63 -24.90 -18.11
C LYS A 105 -29.01 -23.51 -18.18
N GLU A 106 -29.82 -22.51 -18.54
CA GLU A 106 -29.35 -21.13 -18.60
C GLU A 106 -29.14 -20.50 -17.21
N ALA A 107 -28.18 -19.58 -17.12
CA ALA A 107 -28.02 -18.73 -15.96
C ALA A 107 -29.13 -17.66 -15.90
N VAL A 108 -29.83 -17.55 -14.77
CA VAL A 108 -30.84 -16.50 -14.58
C VAL A 108 -30.14 -15.16 -14.34
N LEU A 109 -30.20 -14.27 -15.33
CA LEU A 109 -29.55 -12.95 -15.23
C LEU A 109 -30.46 -11.93 -14.54
N LEU A 110 -30.02 -11.43 -13.38
CA LEU A 110 -30.68 -10.38 -12.61
C LEU A 110 -30.00 -9.03 -12.85
N PHE A 111 -30.76 -8.00 -13.24
CA PHE A 111 -30.24 -6.67 -13.54
C PHE A 111 -30.67 -5.66 -12.49
N THR A 112 -29.81 -4.69 -12.19
CA THR A 112 -30.14 -3.52 -11.37
C THR A 112 -29.22 -2.35 -11.74
N GLU A 113 -29.37 -1.24 -11.03
CA GLU A 113 -28.44 -0.12 -11.12
C GLU A 113 -27.48 -0.10 -9.92
N ASN A 114 -26.24 0.35 -10.15
CA ASN A 114 -25.29 0.65 -9.08
C ASN A 114 -25.58 2.01 -8.41
N GLU A 115 -26.83 2.24 -8.07
CA GLU A 115 -27.30 3.44 -7.38
C GLU A 115 -27.48 3.15 -5.89
N THR A 116 -27.20 4.16 -5.06
CA THR A 116 -27.41 4.06 -3.61
C THR A 116 -28.90 3.98 -3.30
N ASN A 117 -29.29 3.11 -2.36
CA ASN A 117 -30.66 3.05 -1.87
C ASN A 117 -30.92 4.19 -0.87
N SER A 118 -31.21 5.38 -1.41
CA SER A 118 -31.38 6.61 -0.62
C SER A 118 -32.57 6.59 0.33
N GLU A 119 -33.67 5.90 -0.04
CA GLU A 119 -34.84 5.76 0.83
C GLU A 119 -34.48 4.96 2.08
N LYS A 120 -33.83 3.81 1.92
CA LYS A 120 -33.43 2.95 3.04
C LYS A 120 -32.34 3.55 3.92
N LEU A 121 -31.35 4.21 3.33
CA LEU A 121 -30.20 4.76 4.08
C LEU A 121 -30.49 6.12 4.71
N TYR A 122 -31.28 6.96 4.04
CA TYR A 122 -31.43 8.38 4.38
C TYR A 122 -32.88 8.85 4.51
N GLY A 123 -33.87 7.99 4.25
CA GLY A 123 -35.28 8.40 4.20
C GLY A 123 -35.59 9.41 3.09
N ALA A 124 -34.73 9.48 2.07
CA ALA A 124 -34.84 10.45 0.98
C ALA A 124 -35.49 9.84 -0.27
N SER A 125 -35.99 10.70 -1.18
CA SER A 125 -36.57 10.24 -2.44
C SER A 125 -35.55 9.46 -3.27
N GLN A 126 -36.02 8.37 -3.87
CA GLN A 126 -35.19 7.48 -4.68
C GLN A 126 -35.33 7.85 -6.16
N TYR A 127 -34.20 8.03 -6.86
CA TYR A 127 -34.19 8.34 -8.29
C TYR A 127 -34.63 7.15 -9.18
N THR A 128 -34.39 5.92 -8.72
CA THR A 128 -34.76 4.68 -9.41
C THR A 128 -35.13 3.61 -8.40
N PRO A 129 -36.16 2.78 -8.66
CA PRO A 129 -36.52 1.65 -7.79
C PRO A 129 -35.46 0.53 -7.77
N TYR A 130 -34.57 0.52 -8.76
CA TYR A 130 -33.51 -0.48 -8.91
C TYR A 130 -32.21 0.06 -8.30
N THR A 131 -31.79 -0.52 -7.18
CA THR A 131 -30.67 -0.04 -6.36
C THR A 131 -29.62 -1.12 -6.12
N LYS A 132 -28.46 -0.72 -5.58
CA LYS A 132 -27.30 -1.60 -5.44
C LYS A 132 -27.54 -2.84 -4.57
N ASP A 133 -28.51 -2.76 -3.65
CA ASP A 133 -28.95 -3.82 -2.74
C ASP A 133 -30.09 -4.69 -3.30
N ALA A 134 -30.51 -4.47 -4.56
CA ALA A 134 -31.60 -5.20 -5.21
C ALA A 134 -31.45 -6.73 -5.14
N PHE A 135 -30.24 -7.27 -5.33
CA PHE A 135 -30.02 -8.72 -5.27
C PHE A 135 -30.25 -9.30 -3.87
N HIS A 136 -29.92 -8.54 -2.82
CA HIS A 136 -30.24 -8.96 -1.45
C HIS A 136 -31.76 -8.95 -1.24
N ARG A 137 -32.46 -7.90 -1.65
CA ARG A 137 -33.92 -7.81 -1.56
C ARG A 137 -34.62 -8.92 -2.36
N TYR A 138 -34.13 -9.23 -3.54
CA TYR A 138 -34.64 -10.30 -4.38
C TYR A 138 -34.45 -11.68 -3.75
N VAL A 139 -33.21 -12.01 -3.33
CA VAL A 139 -32.87 -13.36 -2.85
C VAL A 139 -33.31 -13.62 -1.42
N ILE A 140 -33.12 -12.65 -0.52
CA ILE A 140 -33.35 -12.81 0.92
C ILE A 140 -34.77 -12.39 1.31
N ASN A 141 -35.28 -11.28 0.77
CA ASN A 141 -36.60 -10.78 1.13
C ASN A 141 -37.72 -11.27 0.19
N GLY A 142 -37.37 -11.95 -0.91
CA GLY A 142 -38.34 -12.40 -1.92
C GLY A 142 -38.99 -11.25 -2.70
N GLU A 143 -38.39 -10.06 -2.72
CA GLU A 143 -38.90 -8.89 -3.44
C GLU A 143 -38.59 -9.02 -4.94
N GLY A 144 -39.44 -9.75 -5.68
CA GLY A 144 -39.26 -10.00 -7.12
C GLY A 144 -39.08 -8.73 -7.97
N GLU A 145 -39.79 -7.66 -7.64
CA GLU A 145 -39.75 -6.36 -8.34
C GLU A 145 -38.51 -5.51 -8.00
N ALA A 146 -37.64 -5.97 -7.09
CA ALA A 146 -36.41 -5.25 -6.76
C ALA A 146 -35.40 -5.20 -7.91
N VAL A 147 -35.48 -6.14 -8.86
CA VAL A 147 -34.60 -6.24 -10.04
C VAL A 147 -35.29 -5.69 -11.29
N SER A 148 -34.49 -5.15 -12.20
CA SER A 148 -34.96 -4.53 -13.45
C SER A 148 -35.49 -5.57 -14.44
N PRO A 149 -36.76 -5.47 -14.89
CA PRO A 149 -37.32 -6.36 -15.91
C PRO A 149 -36.81 -6.01 -17.32
N LYS A 150 -36.11 -4.89 -17.48
CA LYS A 150 -35.66 -4.38 -18.79
C LYS A 150 -34.43 -5.10 -19.34
N LYS A 151 -33.96 -6.16 -18.67
CA LYS A 151 -32.74 -6.94 -19.03
C LYS A 151 -31.51 -6.07 -19.29
N LYS A 152 -31.43 -4.96 -18.55
CA LYS A 152 -30.37 -3.96 -18.63
C LYS A 152 -30.24 -3.17 -17.34
N GLY A 153 -29.05 -2.64 -17.11
CA GLY A 153 -28.74 -1.75 -15.99
C GLY A 153 -27.26 -1.37 -16.00
N THR A 154 -26.71 -1.09 -14.82
CA THR A 154 -25.26 -0.86 -14.59
C THR A 154 -24.62 -1.92 -13.71
N LYS A 155 -25.42 -2.88 -13.23
CA LYS A 155 -25.02 -4.03 -12.43
C LYS A 155 -25.86 -5.24 -12.84
N VAL A 156 -25.22 -6.39 -13.01
CA VAL A 156 -25.86 -7.66 -13.34
C VAL A 156 -25.25 -8.79 -12.51
N ALA A 157 -26.04 -9.78 -12.14
CA ALA A 157 -25.56 -11.02 -11.57
C ALA A 157 -26.24 -12.22 -12.22
N ALA A 158 -25.47 -13.30 -12.41
CA ALA A 158 -26.01 -14.60 -12.73
C ALA A 158 -26.44 -15.30 -11.44
N HIS A 159 -27.73 -15.54 -11.25
CA HIS A 159 -28.26 -16.16 -10.05
C HIS A 159 -28.32 -17.68 -10.20
N HIS A 160 -27.45 -18.37 -9.46
CA HIS A 160 -27.44 -19.82 -9.36
C HIS A 160 -27.99 -20.26 -8.00
N VAL A 161 -28.93 -21.20 -8.02
CA VAL A 161 -29.40 -21.91 -6.82
C VAL A 161 -28.85 -23.33 -6.91
N LEU A 162 -27.90 -23.65 -6.05
CA LEU A 162 -27.17 -24.92 -6.10
C LEU A 162 -27.50 -25.73 -4.85
N GLU A 163 -27.97 -26.96 -5.03
CA GLU A 163 -27.98 -27.97 -3.96
C GLU A 163 -26.71 -28.82 -4.11
N ILE A 164 -25.84 -28.78 -3.11
CA ILE A 164 -24.54 -29.47 -3.13
C ILE A 164 -24.52 -30.46 -1.97
N GLN A 165 -24.24 -31.73 -2.27
CA GLN A 165 -24.12 -32.78 -1.26
C GLN A 165 -22.96 -32.48 -0.30
N GLY A 166 -23.01 -33.04 0.91
CA GLY A 166 -21.92 -32.87 1.88
C GLY A 166 -20.59 -33.40 1.32
N GLY A 167 -19.53 -32.59 1.44
CA GLY A 167 -18.20 -32.89 0.91
C GLY A 167 -18.04 -32.72 -0.61
N GLU A 168 -19.12 -32.43 -1.36
CA GLU A 168 -19.04 -32.18 -2.80
C GLU A 168 -18.71 -30.71 -3.11
N GLU A 169 -18.30 -30.49 -4.36
CA GLU A 169 -18.08 -29.17 -4.93
C GLU A 169 -18.79 -28.99 -6.26
N ARG A 170 -19.05 -27.73 -6.61
CA ARG A 170 -19.51 -27.30 -7.93
C ARG A 170 -18.66 -26.13 -8.40
N VAL A 171 -18.39 -26.10 -9.70
CA VAL A 171 -17.62 -25.02 -10.34
C VAL A 171 -18.52 -24.25 -11.27
N LEU A 172 -18.52 -22.92 -11.13
CA LEU A 172 -19.16 -22.01 -12.08
C LEU A 172 -18.08 -21.24 -12.83
N ARG A 173 -18.18 -21.19 -14.16
CA ARG A 173 -17.24 -20.45 -15.01
C ARG A 173 -17.83 -19.12 -15.46
N VAL A 174 -16.98 -18.10 -15.48
CA VAL A 174 -17.29 -16.78 -16.05
C VAL A 174 -16.15 -16.36 -16.96
N ARG A 175 -16.45 -15.71 -18.08
CA ARG A 175 -15.43 -15.14 -18.96
C ARG A 175 -15.78 -13.70 -19.31
N LEU A 176 -14.84 -12.79 -19.14
CA LEU A 176 -14.95 -11.38 -19.49
C LEU A 176 -13.92 -11.07 -20.57
N THR A 177 -14.39 -10.75 -21.77
CA THR A 177 -13.54 -10.56 -22.95
C THR A 177 -13.95 -9.30 -23.70
N ILE A 178 -13.00 -8.59 -24.30
CA ILE A 178 -13.34 -7.52 -25.25
C ILE A 178 -14.20 -8.09 -26.39
N ALA A 179 -15.27 -7.38 -26.75
CA ALA A 179 -16.35 -7.92 -27.55
C ALA A 179 -15.90 -8.38 -28.95
N LYS A 180 -14.87 -7.74 -29.52
CA LYS A 180 -14.30 -8.10 -30.82
C LYS A 180 -13.56 -9.46 -30.83
N ASP A 181 -13.11 -9.91 -29.66
CA ASP A 181 -12.35 -11.15 -29.47
C ASP A 181 -13.20 -12.24 -28.78
N ALA A 182 -14.50 -12.00 -28.58
CA ALA A 182 -15.39 -12.91 -27.88
C ALA A 182 -15.63 -14.21 -28.68
N SER A 183 -15.46 -15.36 -28.02
CA SER A 183 -15.70 -16.67 -28.60
C SER A 183 -17.20 -17.02 -28.61
N GLU A 184 -17.64 -17.80 -29.61
CA GLU A 184 -18.95 -18.44 -29.60
C GLU A 184 -19.05 -19.56 -28.56
N LYS A 185 -17.91 -20.16 -28.18
CA LYS A 185 -17.80 -21.22 -27.18
C LYS A 185 -16.92 -20.75 -26.01
N PRO A 186 -17.41 -19.84 -25.15
CA PRO A 186 -16.60 -19.20 -24.10
C PRO A 186 -16.03 -20.21 -23.10
N PHE A 187 -16.72 -21.33 -22.88
CA PHE A 187 -16.40 -22.39 -21.91
C PHE A 187 -15.96 -23.72 -22.55
N GLY A 188 -15.56 -23.70 -23.82
CA GLY A 188 -15.05 -24.89 -24.52
C GLY A 188 -13.69 -25.39 -23.99
N GLU A 189 -13.06 -26.34 -24.68
CA GLU A 189 -11.79 -26.95 -24.25
C GLU A 189 -10.67 -25.94 -23.99
N ASP A 190 -10.66 -24.81 -24.71
CA ASP A 190 -9.64 -23.78 -24.56
C ASP A 190 -9.69 -23.12 -23.17
N PHE A 191 -10.85 -23.08 -22.52
CA PHE A 191 -10.98 -22.51 -21.18
C PHE A 191 -10.08 -23.25 -20.18
N GLU A 192 -10.14 -24.58 -20.18
CA GLU A 192 -9.33 -25.42 -19.31
C GLU A 192 -7.86 -25.39 -19.69
N LYS A 193 -7.55 -25.43 -20.99
CA LYS A 193 -6.16 -25.32 -21.49
C LYS A 193 -5.50 -24.02 -21.06
N ILE A 194 -6.22 -22.89 -21.12
CA ILE A 194 -5.71 -21.58 -20.68
C ILE A 194 -5.46 -21.58 -19.17
N PHE A 195 -6.38 -22.11 -18.37
CA PHE A 195 -6.21 -22.19 -16.92
C PHE A 195 -4.97 -23.00 -16.53
N GLU A 196 -4.80 -24.19 -17.11
CA GLU A 196 -3.63 -25.03 -16.85
C GLU A 196 -2.33 -24.38 -17.36
N SER A 197 -2.36 -23.71 -18.52
CA SER A 197 -1.23 -22.90 -19.00
C SER A 197 -0.84 -21.81 -18.01
N ARG A 198 -1.81 -21.05 -17.48
CA ARG A 198 -1.55 -19.97 -16.51
C ARG A 198 -1.06 -20.49 -15.15
N LYS A 199 -1.53 -21.65 -14.70
CA LYS A 199 -0.99 -22.32 -13.51
C LYS A 199 0.46 -22.73 -13.71
N ASN A 200 0.77 -23.41 -14.81
CA ASN A 200 2.13 -23.84 -15.14
C ASN A 200 3.10 -22.66 -15.27
N GLU A 201 2.67 -21.56 -15.90
CA GLU A 201 3.47 -20.34 -16.00
C GLU A 201 3.69 -19.69 -14.63
N ALA A 202 2.67 -19.65 -13.77
CA ALA A 202 2.83 -19.16 -12.40
C ALA A 202 3.81 -20.03 -11.61
N ASP A 203 3.72 -21.36 -11.74
CA ASP A 203 4.64 -22.30 -11.09
C ASP A 203 6.08 -22.11 -11.58
N GLN A 204 6.27 -21.96 -12.90
CA GLN A 204 7.57 -21.68 -13.51
C GLN A 204 8.13 -20.33 -13.04
N PHE A 205 7.30 -19.28 -13.00
CA PHE A 205 7.70 -17.97 -12.53
C PHE A 205 8.18 -18.01 -11.08
N TYR A 206 7.39 -18.60 -10.16
CA TYR A 206 7.77 -18.67 -8.75
C TYR A 206 8.95 -19.60 -8.49
N SER A 207 9.17 -20.61 -9.33
CA SER A 207 10.39 -21.42 -9.28
C SER A 207 11.65 -20.62 -9.59
N GLY A 208 11.55 -19.54 -10.38
CA GLY A 208 12.66 -18.62 -10.64
C GLY A 208 12.83 -17.52 -9.59
N VAL A 209 11.79 -17.21 -8.81
CA VAL A 209 11.80 -16.13 -7.80
C VAL A 209 12.13 -16.63 -6.39
N ILE A 210 11.66 -17.82 -6.04
CA ILE A 210 11.79 -18.41 -4.71
C ILE A 210 13.04 -19.30 -4.67
N SER A 211 13.88 -19.14 -3.65
CA SER A 211 15.13 -19.91 -3.51
C SER A 211 14.87 -21.42 -3.48
N ASP A 212 15.73 -22.18 -4.18
CA ASP A 212 15.72 -23.64 -4.17
C ASP A 212 16.23 -24.26 -2.87
N GLU A 213 16.85 -23.46 -1.99
CA GLU A 213 17.30 -23.89 -0.66
C GLU A 213 16.12 -24.08 0.31
N LEU A 214 14.96 -23.52 0.00
CA LEU A 214 13.76 -23.64 0.83
C LEU A 214 13.06 -24.99 0.62
N THR A 215 12.53 -25.54 1.72
CA THR A 215 11.64 -26.71 1.70
C THR A 215 10.33 -26.43 0.96
N GLY A 216 9.58 -27.48 0.61
CA GLY A 216 8.29 -27.33 -0.07
C GLY A 216 7.28 -26.49 0.73
N GLU A 217 7.26 -26.62 2.05
CA GLU A 217 6.39 -25.83 2.93
C GLU A 217 6.82 -24.35 2.98
N GLU A 218 8.11 -24.08 3.09
CA GLU A 218 8.65 -22.71 3.06
C GLU A 218 8.41 -22.03 1.71
N LYS A 219 8.54 -22.76 0.60
CA LYS A 219 8.20 -22.28 -0.74
C LYS A 219 6.71 -21.91 -0.84
N LEU A 220 5.83 -22.70 -0.23
CA LEU A 220 4.40 -22.41 -0.18
C LEU A 220 4.11 -21.14 0.64
N VAL A 221 4.73 -20.98 1.81
CA VAL A 221 4.59 -19.76 2.64
C VAL A 221 5.07 -18.53 1.87
N ALA A 222 6.22 -18.60 1.20
CA ALA A 222 6.75 -17.51 0.39
C ALA A 222 5.78 -17.13 -0.74
N ARG A 223 5.27 -18.11 -1.50
CA ARG A 223 4.29 -17.87 -2.58
C ARG A 223 3.00 -17.26 -2.08
N GLN A 224 2.47 -17.73 -0.95
CA GLN A 224 1.26 -17.16 -0.34
C GLN A 224 1.49 -15.72 0.14
N SER A 225 2.69 -15.42 0.64
CA SER A 225 3.07 -14.06 1.07
C SER A 225 3.09 -13.10 -0.12
N TYR A 226 3.68 -13.52 -1.26
CA TYR A 226 3.63 -12.75 -2.50
C TYR A 226 2.21 -12.58 -3.04
N ALA A 227 1.40 -13.64 -2.99
CA ALA A 227 -0.01 -13.56 -3.37
C ALA A 227 -0.76 -12.55 -2.48
N GLY A 228 -0.48 -12.50 -1.18
CA GLY A 228 -1.01 -11.51 -0.25
C GLY A 228 -0.72 -10.07 -0.70
N LEU A 229 0.51 -9.78 -1.12
CA LEU A 229 0.89 -8.46 -1.65
C LEU A 229 0.14 -8.09 -2.95
N LEU A 230 -0.14 -9.07 -3.81
CA LEU A 230 -0.90 -8.84 -5.05
C LEU A 230 -2.39 -8.61 -4.76
N TRP A 231 -2.97 -9.36 -3.83
CA TRP A 231 -4.39 -9.34 -3.49
C TRP A 231 -4.81 -8.21 -2.54
N THR A 232 -3.85 -7.45 -2.02
CA THR A 232 -4.09 -6.22 -1.22
C THR A 232 -4.06 -4.95 -2.04
N LYS A 233 -3.78 -5.03 -3.36
CA LYS A 233 -3.89 -3.89 -4.28
C LYS A 233 -5.36 -3.45 -4.36
N GLN A 234 -5.64 -2.18 -4.06
CA GLN A 234 -6.99 -1.62 -4.11
C GLN A 234 -7.03 -0.32 -4.91
N PHE A 235 -8.10 -0.13 -5.68
CA PHE A 235 -8.38 1.16 -6.28
C PHE A 235 -8.87 2.14 -5.21
N TYR A 236 -8.15 3.23 -5.05
CA TYR A 236 -8.38 4.22 -4.00
C TYR A 236 -8.72 5.59 -4.61
N HIS A 237 -9.94 6.07 -4.40
CA HIS A 237 -10.40 7.39 -4.88
C HIS A 237 -10.82 8.27 -3.72
N TYR A 238 -9.97 9.22 -3.34
CA TYR A 238 -10.20 10.13 -2.22
C TYR A 238 -9.57 11.49 -2.51
N ILE A 239 -10.42 12.52 -2.61
CA ILE A 239 -10.03 13.89 -2.94
C ILE A 239 -10.41 14.77 -1.76
N ILE A 240 -9.41 15.36 -1.09
CA ILE A 240 -9.63 16.08 0.18
C ILE A 240 -10.56 17.27 0.00
N LYS A 241 -10.36 18.02 -1.08
CA LYS A 241 -11.19 19.20 -1.40
C LYS A 241 -12.68 18.85 -1.45
N ASP A 242 -13.04 17.77 -2.13
CA ASP A 242 -14.45 17.39 -2.31
C ASP A 242 -15.00 16.72 -1.06
N TRP A 243 -14.18 15.94 -0.36
CA TRP A 243 -14.57 15.38 0.95
C TRP A 243 -15.00 16.47 1.94
N LEU A 244 -14.21 17.55 2.02
CA LEU A 244 -14.48 18.67 2.92
C LEU A 244 -15.69 19.50 2.47
N ALA A 245 -15.83 19.74 1.15
CA ALA A 245 -16.94 20.53 0.61
C ALA A 245 -18.28 19.75 0.59
N GLY A 246 -18.22 18.43 0.43
CA GLY A 246 -19.36 17.60 0.08
C GLY A 246 -19.76 17.76 -1.40
N ASP A 247 -20.66 16.88 -1.84
CA ASP A 247 -21.20 16.93 -3.20
C ASP A 247 -22.26 18.05 -3.30
N PRO A 248 -22.20 18.93 -4.33
CA PRO A 248 -23.11 20.08 -4.45
C PRO A 248 -24.61 19.74 -4.50
N GLU A 249 -24.97 18.56 -5.02
CA GLU A 249 -26.36 18.09 -5.14
C GLU A 249 -26.82 17.27 -3.92
N GLN A 250 -25.97 17.10 -2.92
CA GLN A 250 -26.29 16.40 -1.66
C GLN A 250 -26.42 17.41 -0.52
N PRO A 251 -27.04 17.04 0.63
CA PRO A 251 -27.01 17.88 1.82
C PRO A 251 -25.57 18.26 2.18
N ALA A 252 -25.37 19.53 2.53
CA ALA A 252 -24.07 20.01 2.96
C ALA A 252 -23.55 19.17 4.15
N PRO A 253 -22.25 18.87 4.19
CA PRO A 253 -21.67 18.15 5.31
C PRO A 253 -21.80 18.95 6.61
N PRO A 254 -21.78 18.27 7.78
CA PRO A 254 -21.81 18.97 9.07
C PRO A 254 -20.62 19.93 9.20
N GLU A 255 -20.83 21.08 9.85
CA GLU A 255 -19.81 22.12 10.02
C GLU A 255 -18.51 21.59 10.65
N SER A 256 -18.63 20.62 11.56
CA SER A 256 -17.49 19.94 12.19
C SER A 256 -16.52 19.30 11.20
N ARG A 257 -16.97 18.94 9.97
CA ARG A 257 -16.10 18.37 8.94
C ARG A 257 -15.03 19.37 8.48
N ALA A 258 -15.32 20.66 8.47
CA ALA A 258 -14.37 21.70 8.06
C ALA A 258 -13.16 21.85 9.00
N HIS A 259 -13.24 21.26 10.20
CA HIS A 259 -12.19 21.28 11.23
C HIS A 259 -11.79 19.88 11.69
N GLY A 260 -12.26 18.83 11.00
CA GLY A 260 -12.02 17.44 11.34
C GLY A 260 -10.83 16.85 10.60
N ARG A 261 -10.93 15.54 10.35
CA ARG A 261 -10.00 14.73 9.55
C ARG A 261 -9.51 15.46 8.29
N ASN A 262 -8.19 15.61 8.17
CA ASN A 262 -7.50 16.15 7.00
C ASN A 262 -7.98 17.54 6.56
N SER A 263 -8.44 18.36 7.50
CA SER A 263 -8.94 19.71 7.23
C SER A 263 -7.82 20.76 7.05
N GLU A 264 -6.59 20.38 7.38
CA GLU A 264 -5.43 21.26 7.34
C GLU A 264 -5.18 21.78 5.91
N PRO A 265 -4.93 23.09 5.74
CA PRO A 265 -4.83 23.72 4.41
C PRO A 265 -3.81 23.07 3.48
N GLU A 266 -2.70 22.55 4.03
CA GLU A 266 -1.60 21.93 3.31
C GLU A 266 -1.93 20.58 2.66
N TRP A 267 -3.10 20.00 2.95
CA TRP A 267 -3.56 18.73 2.36
C TRP A 267 -4.73 18.88 1.39
N ARG A 268 -5.28 20.10 1.23
CA ARG A 268 -6.43 20.35 0.35
C ARG A 268 -6.19 20.00 -1.11
N HIS A 269 -4.93 19.92 -1.54
CA HIS A 269 -4.53 19.55 -2.90
C HIS A 269 -4.46 18.04 -3.14
N LEU A 270 -4.51 17.22 -2.08
CA LEU A 270 -4.31 15.78 -2.20
C LEU A 270 -5.44 15.13 -3.00
N PHE A 271 -5.03 14.35 -4.00
CA PHE A 271 -5.90 13.72 -4.99
C PHE A 271 -5.46 12.26 -5.19
N ASN A 272 -6.17 11.32 -4.56
CA ASN A 272 -5.91 9.90 -4.74
C ASN A 272 -6.82 9.37 -5.85
N ARG A 273 -6.27 8.72 -6.88
CA ARG A 273 -7.06 7.99 -7.90
C ARG A 273 -6.22 6.91 -8.56
N ASP A 274 -5.72 5.98 -7.76
CA ASP A 274 -4.74 4.99 -8.20
C ASP A 274 -5.04 3.61 -7.60
N ILE A 275 -4.45 2.56 -8.18
CA ILE A 275 -4.39 1.24 -7.53
C ILE A 275 -3.18 1.24 -6.60
N ILE A 276 -3.44 1.21 -5.30
CA ILE A 276 -2.44 1.35 -4.25
C ILE A 276 -2.33 0.03 -3.48
N SER A 277 -1.13 -0.34 -3.07
CA SER A 277 -0.91 -1.47 -2.16
C SER A 277 -1.34 -1.10 -0.74
N MET A 278 -2.29 -1.85 -0.18
CA MET A 278 -2.79 -1.66 1.19
C MET A 278 -2.08 -2.59 2.17
N PRO A 279 -1.96 -2.23 3.47
CA PRO A 279 -1.48 -3.15 4.51
C PRO A 279 -2.36 -4.40 4.62
N ASP A 280 -3.68 -4.21 4.56
CA ASP A 280 -4.65 -5.30 4.46
C ASP A 280 -5.87 -4.85 3.62
N LYS A 281 -6.56 -5.80 2.99
CA LYS A 281 -7.72 -5.47 2.16
C LYS A 281 -9.03 -5.26 2.93
N TRP A 282 -9.06 -5.63 4.22
CA TRP A 282 -10.27 -5.69 5.03
C TRP A 282 -10.16 -4.89 6.33
N GLU A 283 -9.15 -5.15 7.17
CA GLU A 283 -8.94 -4.44 8.45
C GLU A 283 -8.38 -3.03 8.21
N TYR A 284 -7.43 -2.93 7.27
CA TYR A 284 -6.74 -1.69 6.95
C TYR A 284 -6.87 -1.33 5.45
N PRO A 285 -8.10 -1.13 4.93
CA PRO A 285 -8.36 -0.85 3.51
C PRO A 285 -8.05 0.61 3.15
N TRP A 286 -6.92 1.11 3.63
CA TRP A 286 -6.40 2.46 3.46
C TRP A 286 -4.86 2.40 3.44
N TYR A 287 -4.23 3.33 2.73
CA TYR A 287 -2.78 3.31 2.62
C TYR A 287 -2.11 3.94 3.84
N ALA A 288 -0.97 3.38 4.21
CA ALA A 288 0.05 4.05 5.00
C ALA A 288 1.34 4.11 4.18
N SER A 289 1.96 5.30 4.11
CA SER A 289 3.14 5.50 3.28
C SER A 289 4.33 4.67 3.76
N TRP A 290 4.49 4.50 5.08
CA TRP A 290 5.59 3.71 5.64
C TRP A 290 5.39 2.20 5.44
N ASP A 291 4.18 1.65 5.64
CA ASP A 291 3.85 0.26 5.30
C ASP A 291 4.16 -0.02 3.81
N LEU A 292 3.72 0.89 2.92
CA LEU A 292 3.97 0.74 1.48
C LEU A 292 5.47 0.62 1.17
N ALA A 293 6.33 1.38 1.86
CA ALA A 293 7.77 1.27 1.68
C ALA A 293 8.27 -0.16 1.97
N PHE A 294 7.77 -0.80 3.03
CA PHE A 294 8.08 -2.20 3.34
C PHE A 294 7.49 -3.18 2.33
N HIS A 295 6.27 -2.95 1.83
CA HIS A 295 5.65 -3.81 0.83
C HIS A 295 6.45 -3.85 -0.48
N MET A 296 7.03 -2.71 -0.87
CA MET A 296 7.65 -2.57 -2.19
C MET A 296 8.99 -3.30 -2.32
N VAL A 297 9.68 -3.58 -1.20
CA VAL A 297 10.93 -4.36 -1.20
C VAL A 297 10.71 -5.81 -1.67
N PRO A 298 9.82 -6.63 -1.06
CA PRO A 298 9.49 -7.94 -1.59
C PRO A 298 8.72 -7.86 -2.91
N MET A 299 7.85 -6.85 -3.12
CA MET A 299 7.15 -6.68 -4.40
C MET A 299 8.12 -6.55 -5.57
N ALA A 300 9.27 -5.90 -5.40
CA ALA A 300 10.25 -5.73 -6.46
C ALA A 300 10.84 -7.06 -6.98
N LYS A 301 10.70 -8.17 -6.23
CA LYS A 301 11.09 -9.50 -6.71
C LYS A 301 10.10 -10.09 -7.72
N ILE A 302 8.84 -9.67 -7.69
CA ILE A 302 7.77 -10.21 -8.54
C ILE A 302 7.23 -9.19 -9.56
N ASP A 303 7.31 -7.90 -9.25
CA ASP A 303 6.77 -6.80 -10.08
C ASP A 303 7.58 -5.51 -9.80
N PRO A 304 8.82 -5.42 -10.34
CA PRO A 304 9.72 -4.28 -10.08
C PRO A 304 9.17 -2.95 -10.61
N GLU A 305 8.43 -2.97 -11.72
CA GLU A 305 7.85 -1.75 -12.28
C GLU A 305 6.69 -1.23 -11.41
N TYR A 306 5.83 -2.11 -10.90
CA TYR A 306 4.83 -1.70 -9.91
C TYR A 306 5.49 -1.16 -8.65
N ALA A 307 6.54 -1.82 -8.13
CA ALA A 307 7.26 -1.37 -6.94
C ALA A 307 7.83 0.06 -7.10
N LYS A 308 8.52 0.35 -8.21
CA LYS A 308 9.00 1.69 -8.52
C LYS A 308 7.85 2.69 -8.66
N SER A 309 6.77 2.31 -9.33
CA SER A 309 5.62 3.19 -9.57
C SER A 309 4.93 3.62 -8.27
N GLN A 310 4.79 2.71 -7.30
CA GLN A 310 4.19 2.97 -5.99
C GLN A 310 5.08 3.84 -5.11
N LEU A 311 6.40 3.60 -5.11
CA LEU A 311 7.34 4.46 -4.38
C LEU A 311 7.36 5.89 -4.94
N LEU A 312 7.28 6.05 -6.27
CA LEU A 312 7.16 7.36 -6.89
C LEU A 312 5.80 8.02 -6.65
N LEU A 313 4.74 7.25 -6.41
CA LEU A 313 3.37 7.77 -6.27
C LEU A 313 3.28 8.80 -5.14
N PHE A 314 3.75 8.44 -3.94
CA PHE A 314 3.72 9.34 -2.78
C PHE A 314 4.70 10.51 -2.87
N LEU A 315 5.59 10.51 -3.87
CA LEU A 315 6.52 11.60 -4.15
C LEU A 315 5.98 12.61 -5.18
N ARG A 316 4.79 12.36 -5.75
CA ARG A 316 4.15 13.25 -6.73
C ARG A 316 3.52 14.46 -6.07
N GLU A 317 3.36 15.53 -6.85
CA GLU A 317 2.89 16.85 -6.42
C GLU A 317 1.45 16.83 -5.89
N TRP A 318 0.65 15.84 -6.27
CA TRP A 318 -0.74 15.66 -5.82
C TRP A 318 -0.90 14.63 -4.69
N TYR A 319 0.21 14.09 -4.17
CA TYR A 319 0.25 13.23 -2.98
C TYR A 319 1.11 13.85 -1.88
N MET A 320 2.35 14.26 -2.19
CA MET A 320 3.24 14.94 -1.25
C MET A 320 2.71 16.36 -0.96
N SER A 321 2.76 16.78 0.30
CA SER A 321 2.44 18.15 0.68
C SER A 321 3.44 19.14 0.06
N PRO A 322 3.04 20.38 -0.32
CA PRO A 322 3.96 21.38 -0.86
C PRO A 322 5.14 21.72 0.07
N ASN A 323 5.02 21.45 1.37
CA ASN A 323 6.08 21.63 2.35
C ASN A 323 7.11 20.49 2.40
N GLY A 324 6.90 19.41 1.62
CA GLY A 324 7.76 18.21 1.57
C GLY A 324 7.27 17.01 2.37
N GLN A 325 6.19 17.14 3.17
CA GLN A 325 5.66 16.04 3.97
C GLN A 325 5.03 14.94 3.09
N LEU A 326 5.34 13.68 3.40
CA LEU A 326 4.63 12.53 2.84
C LEU A 326 3.32 12.31 3.60
N PRO A 327 2.21 11.94 2.95
CA PRO A 327 0.96 11.66 3.63
C PRO A 327 1.13 10.42 4.51
N ALA A 328 0.92 10.53 5.82
CA ALA A 328 1.12 9.41 6.74
C ALA A 328 0.16 8.24 6.43
N TYR A 329 -1.11 8.43 6.78
CA TYR A 329 -2.20 7.51 6.51
C TYR A 329 -3.51 8.26 6.31
N GLU A 330 -4.50 7.63 5.69
CA GLU A 330 -5.67 8.34 5.18
C GLU A 330 -6.48 9.10 6.26
N PHE A 331 -6.41 8.74 7.55
CA PHE A 331 -7.16 9.44 8.62
C PHE A 331 -6.41 10.56 9.33
N ALA A 332 -5.11 10.69 9.14
CA ALA A 332 -4.34 11.81 9.64
C ALA A 332 -3.12 12.03 8.75
N LEU A 333 -3.33 12.70 7.61
CA LEU A 333 -2.25 12.93 6.64
C LEU A 333 -1.06 13.69 7.24
N SER A 334 -1.35 14.62 8.17
CA SER A 334 -0.38 15.45 8.88
C SER A 334 0.45 14.71 9.93
N ASP A 335 0.13 13.46 10.24
CA ASP A 335 0.93 12.71 11.20
C ASP A 335 2.33 12.42 10.65
N VAL A 336 3.22 11.99 11.53
CA VAL A 336 4.57 11.57 11.19
C VAL A 336 4.56 10.07 10.99
N ASN A 337 5.45 9.54 10.15
CA ASN A 337 5.75 8.11 10.03
C ASN A 337 7.27 7.92 9.97
N PRO A 338 7.82 6.74 10.27
CA PRO A 338 9.23 6.45 10.02
C PRO A 338 9.64 6.78 8.58
N PRO A 339 10.76 7.50 8.34
CA PRO A 339 11.20 7.93 7.01
C PRO A 339 11.88 6.79 6.22
N VAL A 340 11.28 5.60 6.23
CA VAL A 340 11.79 4.39 5.56
C VAL A 340 11.58 4.40 4.03
N HIS A 341 10.86 5.39 3.50
CA HIS A 341 10.57 5.51 2.07
C HIS A 341 11.84 5.59 1.21
N ALA A 342 12.83 6.36 1.67
CA ALA A 342 14.12 6.46 0.99
C ALA A 342 14.89 5.13 0.96
N TRP A 343 14.79 4.37 2.04
CA TRP A 343 15.42 3.05 2.15
C TRP A 343 14.79 2.09 1.15
N ALA A 344 13.47 2.07 1.06
CA ALA A 344 12.75 1.26 0.09
C ALA A 344 13.14 1.65 -1.36
N CYS A 345 13.23 2.95 -1.68
CA CYS A 345 13.73 3.41 -2.98
C CYS A 345 15.14 2.88 -3.29
N LEU A 346 16.06 2.95 -2.33
CA LEU A 346 17.42 2.44 -2.50
C LEU A 346 17.45 0.91 -2.67
N CYS A 347 16.66 0.17 -1.90
CA CYS A 347 16.54 -1.29 -2.02
C CYS A 347 16.00 -1.70 -3.39
N VAL A 348 14.86 -1.13 -3.82
CA VAL A 348 14.25 -1.41 -5.13
C VAL A 348 15.20 -1.03 -6.26
N TYR A 349 15.90 0.10 -6.16
CA TYR A 349 16.93 0.48 -7.12
C TYR A 349 18.06 -0.56 -7.20
N LYS A 350 18.58 -1.01 -6.05
CA LYS A 350 19.65 -2.03 -6.00
C LYS A 350 19.21 -3.36 -6.61
N MET A 351 17.92 -3.68 -6.53
CA MET A 351 17.31 -4.88 -7.11
C MET A 351 17.01 -4.75 -8.61
N SER A 352 17.03 -3.53 -9.18
CA SER A 352 16.74 -3.31 -10.61
C SER A 352 17.82 -3.83 -11.56
N GLY A 353 19.01 -4.14 -11.06
CA GLY A 353 20.11 -4.65 -11.88
C GLY A 353 21.46 -4.67 -11.16
N PRO A 354 22.51 -5.19 -11.83
CA PRO A 354 23.87 -5.14 -11.33
C PRO A 354 24.38 -3.69 -11.22
N LYS A 355 25.37 -3.46 -10.35
CA LYS A 355 26.01 -2.15 -10.14
C LYS A 355 26.42 -1.53 -11.48
N GLY A 356 26.05 -0.28 -11.74
CA GLY A 356 26.34 0.44 -12.99
C GLY A 356 25.37 0.17 -14.15
N SER A 357 24.35 -0.68 -13.96
CA SER A 357 23.28 -0.91 -14.96
C SER A 357 21.89 -0.89 -14.31
N ARG A 358 21.74 -0.08 -13.28
CA ARG A 358 20.49 0.11 -12.53
C ARG A 358 19.71 1.29 -13.07
N ASP A 359 18.47 1.45 -12.60
CA ASP A 359 17.59 2.54 -12.99
C ASP A 359 17.95 3.88 -12.32
N ASP A 360 18.99 4.54 -12.82
CA ASP A 360 19.49 5.80 -12.25
C ASP A 360 18.46 6.94 -12.36
N LEU A 361 17.59 6.89 -13.37
CA LEU A 361 16.54 7.89 -13.53
C LEU A 361 15.49 7.76 -12.42
N PHE A 362 15.05 6.53 -12.09
CA PHE A 362 14.17 6.29 -10.95
C PHE A 362 14.79 6.82 -9.65
N LEU A 363 16.07 6.49 -9.40
CA LEU A 363 16.74 6.90 -8.17
C LEU A 363 16.92 8.43 -8.09
N ALA A 364 17.31 9.07 -9.18
CA ALA A 364 17.45 10.53 -9.24
C ALA A 364 16.10 11.24 -8.99
N ARG A 365 15.01 10.74 -9.59
CA ARG A 365 13.65 11.27 -9.34
C ARG A 365 13.25 11.14 -7.87
N CYS A 366 13.54 10.00 -7.25
CA CYS A 366 13.27 9.80 -5.83
C CYS A 366 14.10 10.76 -4.97
N PHE A 367 15.41 10.86 -5.24
CA PHE A 367 16.33 11.68 -4.45
C PHE A 367 15.90 13.14 -4.36
N GLN A 368 15.50 13.75 -5.48
CA GLN A 368 15.07 15.16 -5.49
C GLN A 368 13.83 15.40 -4.62
N LYS A 369 12.86 14.47 -4.65
CA LYS A 369 11.63 14.57 -3.84
C LYS A 369 11.88 14.25 -2.37
N LEU A 370 12.72 13.26 -2.10
CA LEU A 370 13.15 12.90 -0.76
C LEU A 370 14.00 14.00 -0.12
N LEU A 371 14.71 14.82 -0.89
CA LEU A 371 15.40 16.00 -0.35
C LEU A 371 14.41 17.03 0.23
N LEU A 372 13.24 17.21 -0.40
CA LEU A 372 12.17 18.06 0.14
C LEU A 372 11.63 17.48 1.45
N ASN A 373 11.40 16.16 1.48
CA ASN A 373 10.93 15.48 2.69
C ASN A 373 11.95 15.55 3.83
N PHE A 374 13.23 15.31 3.54
CA PHE A 374 14.32 15.46 4.51
C PHE A 374 14.36 16.89 5.08
N THR A 375 14.21 17.90 4.21
CA THR A 375 14.23 19.31 4.62
C THR A 375 13.01 19.64 5.49
N TRP A 376 11.84 19.07 5.20
CA TRP A 376 10.67 19.17 6.06
C TRP A 376 10.95 18.60 7.46
N TRP A 377 11.58 17.43 7.55
CA TRP A 377 11.95 16.81 8.82
C TRP A 377 12.87 17.72 9.66
N VAL A 378 13.95 18.22 9.07
CA VAL A 378 14.88 19.15 9.75
C VAL A 378 14.15 20.39 10.27
N ASN A 379 13.27 20.99 9.46
CA ASN A 379 12.63 22.25 9.84
C ASN A 379 11.44 22.08 10.79
N ARG A 380 10.78 20.92 10.81
CA ARG A 380 9.52 20.72 11.56
C ARG A 380 9.63 19.77 12.74
N LYS A 381 10.65 18.92 12.76
CA LYS A 381 10.81 17.86 13.77
C LYS A 381 12.08 18.00 14.61
N ASP A 382 12.94 18.97 14.32
CA ASP A 382 13.98 19.48 15.23
C ASP A 382 13.68 20.93 15.63
N PRO A 383 12.68 21.17 16.52
CA PRO A 383 12.20 22.52 16.83
C PRO A 383 13.26 23.43 17.49
N ASN A 384 14.32 22.84 18.07
CA ASN A 384 15.36 23.57 18.79
C ASN A 384 16.70 23.63 18.04
N GLY A 385 16.80 23.04 16.84
CA GLY A 385 18.04 22.99 16.05
C GLY A 385 19.17 22.24 16.76
N ARG A 386 18.83 21.23 17.60
CA ARG A 386 19.79 20.49 18.42
C ARG A 386 20.20 19.15 17.80
N ASN A 387 19.68 18.83 16.61
CA ASN A 387 19.74 17.53 15.97
C ASN A 387 19.09 16.42 16.81
N ILE A 388 18.04 16.79 17.57
CA ILE A 388 17.22 15.86 18.34
C ILE A 388 15.81 15.95 17.77
N PHE A 389 15.35 14.85 17.17
CA PHE A 389 14.12 14.82 16.39
C PHE A 389 13.01 14.12 17.15
N GLY A 390 11.77 14.57 16.96
CA GLY A 390 10.63 13.88 17.52
C GLY A 390 9.27 14.41 17.10
N GLY A 391 8.25 13.78 17.67
CA GLY A 391 6.84 14.10 17.52
C GLY A 391 6.13 13.19 16.52
N GLY A 392 4.83 12.98 16.76
CA GLY A 392 3.96 12.16 15.91
C GLY A 392 4.16 10.65 16.07
N PHE A 393 3.57 9.90 15.13
CA PHE A 393 3.53 8.45 15.14
C PHE A 393 4.71 7.78 14.40
N LEU A 394 5.70 7.24 15.12
CA LEU A 394 6.86 6.58 14.49
C LEU A 394 6.68 5.07 14.30
N GLY A 395 5.48 4.64 13.88
CA GLY A 395 5.20 3.25 13.48
C GLY A 395 5.10 2.24 14.63
N LEU A 396 5.13 2.70 15.89
CA LEU A 396 5.12 1.86 17.08
C LEU A 396 4.03 2.34 18.07
N ASP A 397 2.83 1.81 17.90
CA ASP A 397 1.68 2.12 18.74
C ASP A 397 1.91 1.72 20.20
N ASN A 398 1.50 2.60 21.13
CA ASN A 398 1.45 2.33 22.58
C ASN A 398 2.77 1.86 23.22
N ILE A 399 3.91 2.06 22.54
CA ILE A 399 5.22 1.65 23.07
C ILE A 399 5.83 2.69 24.02
N GLY A 400 5.31 3.92 24.00
CA GLY A 400 5.69 5.02 24.88
C GLY A 400 4.66 5.27 25.98
N VAL A 401 5.10 5.93 27.06
CA VAL A 401 4.23 6.30 28.20
C VAL A 401 3.26 7.43 27.84
N PHE A 402 3.62 8.27 26.85
CA PHE A 402 2.84 9.42 26.42
C PHE A 402 2.40 9.29 24.97
N ASP A 403 1.23 9.83 24.66
CA ASP A 403 0.80 10.10 23.30
C ASP A 403 1.72 11.17 22.69
N ARG A 404 2.57 10.73 21.75
CA ARG A 404 3.61 11.53 21.10
C ARG A 404 3.07 12.57 20.12
N SER A 405 1.77 12.51 19.82
CA SER A 405 1.08 13.45 18.93
C SER A 405 0.35 14.56 19.72
N LYS A 406 0.41 14.54 21.05
CA LYS A 406 -0.24 15.54 21.91
C LYS A 406 0.76 16.26 22.82
N PRO A 407 0.46 17.50 23.25
CA PRO A 407 1.22 18.17 24.29
C PRO A 407 1.27 17.35 25.58
N LEU A 408 2.39 17.39 26.29
CA LEU A 408 2.53 16.73 27.57
C LEU A 408 1.60 17.38 28.62
N PRO A 409 0.89 16.58 29.46
CA PRO A 409 -0.06 17.12 30.44
C PRO A 409 0.55 18.13 31.44
N THR A 410 1.85 18.01 31.70
CA THR A 410 2.58 18.80 32.70
C THR A 410 3.44 19.93 32.09
N GLY A 411 3.31 20.18 30.78
CA GLY A 411 4.25 21.03 30.04
C GLY A 411 5.61 20.35 29.82
N GLY A 412 6.51 21.05 29.12
CA GLY A 412 7.74 20.48 28.58
C GLY A 412 7.54 19.82 27.21
N TYR A 413 8.57 19.16 26.71
CA TYR A 413 8.56 18.41 25.46
C TYR A 413 9.32 17.10 25.57
N LEU A 414 9.03 16.19 24.64
CA LEU A 414 9.62 14.86 24.56
C LEU A 414 10.73 14.86 23.51
N GLU A 415 11.95 14.56 23.94
CA GLU A 415 13.09 14.24 23.08
C GLU A 415 13.09 12.72 22.83
N GLN A 416 13.00 12.32 21.56
CA GLN A 416 12.73 10.94 21.18
C GLN A 416 13.99 10.27 20.63
N ALA A 417 14.35 9.12 21.20
CA ALA A 417 15.50 8.35 20.74
C ALA A 417 15.26 7.76 19.34
N ASP A 418 14.06 7.23 19.08
CA ASP A 418 13.71 6.68 17.78
C ASP A 418 13.54 7.74 16.70
N GLY A 419 12.88 8.87 16.99
CA GLY A 419 12.76 9.98 16.04
C GLY A 419 14.12 10.48 15.55
N THR A 420 15.06 10.62 16.49
CA THR A 420 16.45 11.01 16.19
C THR A 420 17.19 9.91 15.41
N ALA A 421 17.07 8.65 15.84
CA ALA A 421 17.66 7.50 15.16
C ALA A 421 17.17 7.32 13.72
N TRP A 422 15.87 7.52 13.49
CA TRP A 422 15.26 7.47 12.17
C TRP A 422 15.82 8.54 11.24
N MET A 423 16.13 9.72 11.75
CA MET A 423 16.77 10.78 10.98
C MET A 423 18.25 10.51 10.72
N ALA A 424 18.98 9.90 11.66
CA ALA A 424 20.32 9.38 11.41
C ALA A 424 20.28 8.33 10.29
N PHE A 425 19.37 7.37 10.36
CA PHE A 425 19.14 6.38 9.30
C PHE A 425 18.75 7.03 7.96
N TYR A 426 17.89 8.03 7.96
CA TYR A 426 17.53 8.74 6.73
C TYR A 426 18.75 9.45 6.12
N CYS A 427 19.62 10.05 6.94
CA CYS A 427 20.90 10.60 6.49
C CYS A 427 21.78 9.54 5.83
N THR A 428 21.96 8.36 6.44
CA THR A 428 22.82 7.30 5.86
C THR A 428 22.28 6.79 4.53
N VAL A 429 20.97 6.67 4.40
CA VAL A 429 20.32 6.26 3.16
C VAL A 429 20.48 7.34 2.08
N MET A 430 20.23 8.61 2.39
CA MET A 430 20.39 9.70 1.43
C MET A 430 21.86 9.91 1.03
N LEU A 431 22.80 9.71 1.96
CA LEU A 431 24.23 9.66 1.66
C LEU A 431 24.55 8.53 0.67
N SER A 432 24.03 7.33 0.90
CA SER A 432 24.21 6.19 -0.01
C SER A 432 23.66 6.47 -1.40
N ILE A 433 22.47 7.08 -1.49
CA ILE A 433 21.87 7.46 -2.76
C ILE A 433 22.72 8.52 -3.47
N ALA A 434 23.17 9.55 -2.75
CA ALA A 434 24.00 10.61 -3.30
C ALA A 434 25.34 10.08 -3.84
N LEU A 435 26.00 9.18 -3.11
CA LEU A 435 27.24 8.54 -3.56
C LEU A 435 27.02 7.68 -4.82
N GLU A 436 25.93 6.91 -4.87
CA GLU A 436 25.60 6.08 -6.04
C GLU A 436 25.35 6.95 -7.28
N LEU A 437 24.52 7.99 -7.15
CA LEU A 437 24.25 8.92 -8.25
C LEU A 437 25.49 9.73 -8.65
N ALA A 438 26.36 10.09 -7.69
CA ALA A 438 27.60 10.81 -7.98
C ALA A 438 28.58 9.98 -8.81
N VAL A 439 28.72 8.68 -8.50
CA VAL A 439 29.64 7.80 -9.21
C VAL A 439 29.13 7.45 -10.61
N TRP A 440 27.83 7.15 -10.75
CA TRP A 440 27.30 6.55 -11.97
C TRP A 440 26.53 7.51 -12.87
N LYS A 441 26.08 8.66 -12.35
CA LYS A 441 25.19 9.56 -13.09
C LYS A 441 25.73 10.98 -13.27
N ASP A 442 25.95 11.70 -12.17
CA ASP A 442 26.30 13.12 -12.20
C ASP A 442 27.14 13.49 -10.96
N PRO A 443 28.40 13.93 -11.13
CA PRO A 443 29.26 14.30 -10.00
C PRO A 443 28.71 15.40 -9.08
N SER A 444 27.74 16.21 -9.50
CA SER A 444 27.13 17.25 -8.64
C SER A 444 26.47 16.67 -7.37
N TYR A 445 26.06 15.41 -7.36
CA TYR A 445 25.55 14.74 -6.16
C TYR A 445 26.61 14.59 -5.05
N GLU A 446 27.89 14.77 -5.36
CA GLU A 446 29.02 14.77 -4.41
C GLU A 446 28.89 15.86 -3.33
N ASP A 447 28.32 17.01 -3.70
CA ASP A 447 28.04 18.11 -2.77
C ASP A 447 27.00 17.69 -1.74
N MET A 448 25.94 17.01 -2.20
CA MET A 448 24.91 16.48 -1.33
C MET A 448 25.41 15.33 -0.44
N ALA A 449 26.27 14.46 -0.97
CA ALA A 449 26.90 13.41 -0.16
C ALA A 449 27.66 14.02 1.03
N SER A 450 28.41 15.09 0.80
CA SER A 450 29.16 15.78 1.87
C SER A 450 28.20 16.34 2.93
N LYS A 451 27.10 16.98 2.51
CA LYS A 451 26.04 17.44 3.43
C LYS A 451 25.46 16.32 4.28
N PHE A 452 25.14 15.16 3.69
CA PHE A 452 24.51 14.06 4.43
C PHE A 452 25.50 13.38 5.38
N PHE A 453 26.78 13.31 5.00
CA PHE A 453 27.85 12.85 5.88
C PHE A 453 27.98 13.73 7.12
N GLU A 454 28.14 15.03 6.95
CA GLU A 454 28.30 15.96 8.10
C GLU A 454 27.06 15.94 9.00
N HIS A 455 25.87 15.99 8.40
CA HIS A 455 24.61 15.97 9.14
C HIS A 455 24.39 14.65 9.88
N PHE A 456 24.80 13.50 9.33
CA PHE A 456 24.76 12.23 10.06
C PHE A 456 25.60 12.30 11.33
N VAL A 457 26.84 12.78 11.21
CA VAL A 457 27.77 12.85 12.34
C VAL A 457 27.22 13.77 13.43
N ASP A 458 26.65 14.91 13.05
CA ASP A 458 26.03 15.84 14.00
C ASP A 458 24.80 15.23 14.73
N ILE A 459 24.05 14.33 14.08
CA ILE A 459 22.94 13.59 14.73
C ILE A 459 23.50 12.51 15.66
N SER A 460 24.51 11.74 15.22
CA SER A 460 25.10 10.66 16.03
C SER A 460 25.69 11.21 17.34
N ASP A 461 26.44 12.32 17.25
CA ASP A 461 26.93 13.04 18.42
C ASP A 461 25.80 13.50 19.36
N ALA A 462 24.72 14.06 18.80
CA ALA A 462 23.57 14.48 19.58
C ALA A 462 22.93 13.29 20.33
N MET A 463 22.80 12.14 19.67
CA MET A 463 22.25 10.92 20.30
C MET A 463 23.14 10.39 21.42
N ASN A 464 24.45 10.36 21.21
CA ASN A 464 25.40 9.76 22.14
C ASN A 464 25.70 10.67 23.34
N HIS A 465 25.70 11.99 23.15
CA HIS A 465 26.19 12.92 24.17
C HIS A 465 25.13 13.86 24.74
N LYS A 466 23.93 13.99 24.15
CA LYS A 466 22.88 14.93 24.62
C LYS A 466 21.73 14.27 25.38
N GLY A 467 21.99 13.16 26.05
CA GLY A 467 21.10 12.61 27.10
C GLY A 467 20.20 11.43 26.69
N LEU A 468 20.22 11.02 25.42
CA LEU A 468 19.46 9.85 24.96
C LEU A 468 20.17 8.54 25.31
N TRP A 469 21.50 8.49 25.29
CA TRP A 469 22.29 7.35 25.75
C TRP A 469 22.38 7.29 27.29
N ASP A 470 22.29 6.08 27.84
CA ASP A 470 22.53 5.81 29.25
C ASP A 470 23.68 4.82 29.42
N GLU A 471 24.80 5.30 29.98
CA GLU A 471 26.02 4.52 30.17
C GLU A 471 25.87 3.38 31.19
N GLU A 472 24.98 3.56 32.17
CA GLU A 472 24.74 2.54 33.20
C GLU A 472 23.98 1.35 32.60
N ASP A 473 22.95 1.64 31.79
CA ASP A 473 22.12 0.62 31.16
C ASP A 473 22.67 0.12 29.81
N GLY A 474 23.59 0.85 29.18
CA GLY A 474 24.04 0.60 27.82
C GLY A 474 22.89 0.66 26.81
N PHE A 475 21.98 1.62 26.98
CA PHE A 475 20.72 1.66 26.24
C PHE A 475 20.26 3.10 25.94
N TYR A 476 19.55 3.27 24.81
CA TYR A 476 18.95 4.55 24.45
C TYR A 476 17.53 4.69 25.00
N TYR A 477 17.23 5.84 25.60
CA TYR A 477 15.92 6.17 26.15
C TYR A 477 15.41 7.50 25.61
N ASP A 478 14.08 7.61 25.51
CA ASP A 478 13.44 8.91 25.34
C ASP A 478 13.68 9.78 26.59
N GLN A 479 13.65 11.10 26.43
CA GLN A 479 13.89 12.05 27.50
C GLN A 479 12.78 13.11 27.56
N LEU A 480 12.24 13.35 28.75
CA LEU A 480 11.40 14.50 29.03
C LEU A 480 12.28 15.71 29.33
N ARG A 481 12.01 16.83 28.68
CA ARG A 481 12.69 18.10 28.95
C ARG A 481 11.67 19.18 29.28
N PHE A 482 11.84 19.81 30.44
CA PHE A 482 10.98 20.91 30.89
C PHE A 482 11.61 22.28 30.61
N ASP A 483 12.92 22.36 30.76
CA ASP A 483 13.76 23.52 30.45
C ASP A 483 15.23 23.05 30.25
N GLU A 484 16.17 23.97 30.05
CA GLU A 484 17.58 23.64 29.83
C GLU A 484 18.25 22.89 31.00
N ARG A 485 17.69 22.94 32.21
CA ARG A 485 18.31 22.37 33.42
C ARG A 485 17.53 21.20 34.01
N ARG A 486 16.27 21.01 33.59
CA ARG A 486 15.40 19.94 34.10
C ARG A 486 15.04 18.97 32.98
N GLU A 487 15.65 17.80 33.08
CA GLU A 487 15.43 16.67 32.19
C GLU A 487 15.25 15.36 32.97
N CYS A 488 14.51 14.41 32.41
CA CYS A 488 14.22 13.12 33.01
C CYS A 488 14.16 12.04 31.93
N LYS A 489 14.97 10.98 32.07
CA LYS A 489 14.93 9.84 31.15
C LYS A 489 13.69 8.99 31.39
N LEU A 490 13.00 8.62 30.31
CA LEU A 490 11.93 7.64 30.32
C LEU A 490 12.55 6.26 30.22
N ARG A 491 12.85 5.65 31.37
CA ARG A 491 13.48 4.33 31.47
C ARG A 491 12.53 3.18 31.11
N VAL A 492 12.10 3.14 29.85
CA VAL A 492 11.30 2.07 29.25
C VAL A 492 12.15 1.37 28.20
N ARG A 493 12.49 0.10 28.44
CA ARG A 493 13.25 -0.72 27.47
C ARG A 493 12.28 -1.29 26.44
N SER A 494 12.30 -0.74 25.23
CA SER A 494 11.45 -1.14 24.13
C SER A 494 12.21 -1.09 22.80
N MET A 495 11.54 -1.44 21.69
CA MET A 495 12.15 -1.36 20.36
C MET A 495 12.71 0.03 20.03
N VAL A 496 12.17 1.10 20.65
CA VAL A 496 12.64 2.49 20.48
C VAL A 496 14.14 2.62 20.70
N GLY A 497 14.66 2.02 21.77
CA GLY A 497 16.09 2.10 22.10
C GLY A 497 16.99 1.22 21.23
N LEU A 498 16.40 0.40 20.36
CA LEU A 498 17.13 -0.45 19.39
C LEU A 498 17.19 0.17 17.99
N ILE A 499 16.30 1.12 17.66
CA ILE A 499 16.30 1.83 16.37
C ILE A 499 17.66 2.48 16.03
N PRO A 500 18.42 3.07 16.99
CA PRO A 500 19.76 3.60 16.71
C PRO A 500 20.69 2.60 16.01
N MET A 501 20.55 1.30 16.27
CA MET A 501 21.38 0.26 15.65
C MET A 501 21.16 0.12 14.13
N TYR A 502 20.07 0.68 13.58
CA TYR A 502 19.82 0.66 12.14
C TYR A 502 20.62 1.72 11.39
N ALA A 503 21.07 2.77 12.07
CA ALA A 503 21.68 3.96 11.48
C ALA A 503 23.19 3.79 11.21
N CYS A 504 23.60 2.69 10.55
CA CYS A 504 25.00 2.41 10.23
C CYS A 504 25.23 2.42 8.71
N LEU A 505 26.36 2.98 8.25
CA LEU A 505 26.77 2.95 6.84
C LEU A 505 28.26 2.61 6.67
N VAL A 506 28.53 1.61 5.83
CA VAL A 506 29.88 1.32 5.35
C VAL A 506 30.09 1.98 3.99
N ILE A 507 31.02 2.92 3.93
CA ILE A 507 31.47 3.57 2.69
C ILE A 507 32.74 2.85 2.22
N ASN A 508 32.63 2.21 1.05
CA ASN A 508 33.77 1.55 0.42
C ASN A 508 34.73 2.57 -0.20
N ASP A 509 36.03 2.36 -0.03
CA ASP A 509 37.07 3.24 -0.58
C ASP A 509 36.97 3.36 -2.11
N GLU A 510 36.47 2.33 -2.81
CA GLU A 510 36.19 2.39 -4.25
C GLU A 510 35.26 3.55 -4.63
N TYR A 511 34.27 3.89 -3.80
CA TYR A 511 33.40 5.04 -4.02
C TYR A 511 34.11 6.35 -3.68
N VAL A 512 34.82 6.38 -2.55
CA VAL A 512 35.54 7.58 -2.08
C VAL A 512 36.63 8.00 -3.07
N ASP A 513 37.36 7.04 -3.63
CA ASP A 513 38.44 7.30 -4.58
C ASP A 513 37.93 7.78 -5.95
N LYS A 514 36.69 7.42 -6.32
CA LYS A 514 36.01 7.94 -7.52
C LYS A 514 35.43 9.35 -7.33
N LEU A 515 35.36 9.84 -6.08
CA LEU A 515 34.71 11.10 -5.70
C LEU A 515 35.71 12.01 -4.95
N PRO A 516 36.62 12.70 -5.68
CA PRO A 516 37.71 13.47 -5.06
C PRO A 516 37.25 14.68 -4.25
N GLY A 517 36.13 15.32 -4.61
CA GLY A 517 35.54 16.43 -3.85
C GLY A 517 34.94 15.99 -2.51
N PHE A 518 34.23 14.86 -2.48
CA PHE A 518 33.70 14.24 -1.27
C PHE A 518 34.84 13.76 -0.39
N LYS A 519 35.84 13.05 -0.96
CA LYS A 519 37.03 12.62 -0.24
C LYS A 519 37.72 13.79 0.45
N LYS A 520 37.96 14.88 -0.28
CA LYS A 520 38.59 16.09 0.25
C LYS A 520 37.79 16.70 1.42
N ARG A 521 36.46 16.80 1.29
CA ARG A 521 35.58 17.35 2.35
C ARG A 521 35.52 16.44 3.57
N MET A 522 35.36 15.14 3.36
CA MET A 522 35.39 14.12 4.43
C MET A 522 36.72 14.16 5.19
N ASP A 523 37.86 14.14 4.49
CA ASP A 523 39.18 14.22 5.11
C ASP A 523 39.40 15.55 5.85
N TRP A 524 38.88 16.66 5.29
CA TRP A 524 38.91 17.95 5.96
C TRP A 524 38.08 17.92 7.25
N PHE A 525 36.86 17.39 7.21
CA PHE A 525 35.98 17.30 8.37
C PHE A 525 36.63 16.46 9.48
N LEU A 526 37.10 15.25 9.16
CA LEU A 526 37.75 14.36 10.12
C LEU A 526 39.03 14.94 10.74
N LYS A 527 39.70 15.84 10.03
CA LYS A 527 40.91 16.52 10.52
C LYS A 527 40.59 17.72 11.43
N HIS A 528 39.52 18.46 11.16
CA HIS A 528 39.24 19.73 11.85
C HIS A 528 38.09 19.65 12.88
N ARG A 529 37.30 18.57 12.86
CA ARG A 529 36.25 18.24 13.85
C ARG A 529 36.66 17.02 14.67
N GLU A 530 37.76 17.16 15.42
CA GLU A 530 38.25 16.09 16.29
C GLU A 530 37.22 15.71 17.37
N ASP A 531 36.39 16.67 17.78
CA ASP A 531 35.25 16.50 18.69
C ASP A 531 34.23 15.47 18.19
N LEU A 532 34.02 15.40 16.88
CA LEU A 532 33.05 14.50 16.24
C LEU A 532 33.67 13.26 15.61
N ARG A 533 35.00 13.14 15.65
CA ARG A 533 35.74 12.06 14.97
C ARG A 533 35.39 10.68 15.52
N ASN A 534 34.97 10.58 16.77
CA ASN A 534 34.68 9.29 17.42
C ASN A 534 33.45 8.58 16.83
N GLU A 535 32.56 9.33 16.19
CA GLU A 535 31.40 8.80 15.46
C GLU A 535 31.80 8.17 14.09
N VAL A 536 33.06 8.34 13.67
CA VAL A 536 33.57 7.79 12.40
C VAL A 536 34.71 6.81 12.65
N ARG A 537 34.48 5.53 12.37
CA ARG A 537 35.49 4.48 12.52
C ARG A 537 36.08 4.07 11.17
N ARG A 538 37.36 4.37 10.98
CA ARG A 538 38.14 3.80 9.86
C ARG A 538 38.58 2.38 10.21
N MET A 539 38.04 1.40 9.50
CA MET A 539 38.48 0.02 9.63
C MET A 539 39.55 -0.27 8.57
N LYS A 540 40.76 -0.61 9.00
CA LYS A 540 41.82 -1.14 8.13
C LYS A 540 41.83 -2.65 8.27
N ASN A 541 41.44 -3.37 7.22
CA ASN A 541 41.60 -4.81 7.14
C ASN A 541 42.66 -5.16 6.08
N VAL A 542 43.35 -6.30 6.23
CA VAL A 542 44.52 -6.69 5.41
C VAL A 542 44.19 -6.86 3.91
N TRP A 543 42.90 -6.84 3.56
CA TRP A 543 42.40 -7.06 2.19
C TRP A 543 41.60 -5.88 1.61
N PHE A 544 41.04 -4.99 2.45
CA PHE A 544 40.26 -3.82 2.03
C PHE A 544 40.34 -2.70 3.08
N HIS A 545 40.34 -1.46 2.61
CA HIS A 545 40.16 -0.27 3.44
C HIS A 545 38.69 0.17 3.32
N GLN A 546 38.01 0.36 4.46
CA GLN A 546 36.60 0.77 4.51
C GLN A 546 36.40 1.83 5.61
N CYS A 547 35.57 2.83 5.33
CA CYS A 547 35.11 3.78 6.34
C CYS A 547 33.73 3.34 6.85
N CYS A 548 33.61 3.06 8.14
CA CYS A 548 32.33 2.77 8.77
C CYS A 548 31.90 3.99 9.58
N ILE A 549 30.66 4.42 9.36
CA ILE A 549 30.03 5.47 10.14
C ILE A 549 28.92 4.78 10.94
N ILE A 550 29.00 4.87 12.27
CA ILE A 550 28.14 4.15 13.21
C ILE A 550 27.40 5.17 14.05
#